data_AF-A0A1Y2N7S2-F1
#
_entry.id   AF-A0A1Y2N7S2-F1
#
_cell.length_a   1.000
_cell.length_b   1.000
_cell.length_c   1.000
_cell.angle_alpha   90.00
_cell.angle_beta   90.00
_cell.angle_gamma   90.00
#
_symmetry.space_group_name_H-M   'P 1'
#
loop_
_entity.id
_entity.type
_entity.pdbx_description
1 polymer ?
#
loop_
_entity_poly.entity_id
_entity_poly.type
_entity_poly.pdbx_seq_one_letter_code
_entity_poly.pdbx_strand_id
1 'polypeptide(L)'
;MSTQNRHVAPDSASAAPVLALRVLAVASVAVITWQFVTAAGLFTGGAVGPHAAGSIVLHIVTGLTAGAAIWLRTRNGGPWWPSVVATVVFVLTFVQGYFGTIPGLIVHLPGAMALTAGSVWLAAWSFLRLR
;
A
#
# COMPACT_ATOMS: atom_id res chain seq x y z
N MET A 1 -35.98 -28.76 -28.62
CA MET A 1 -34.77 -27.91 -28.53
C MET A 1 -34.56 -27.53 -27.08
N SER A 2 -33.54 -28.08 -26.42
CA SER A 2 -33.24 -27.80 -25.01
C SER A 2 -32.26 -26.62 -24.94
N THR A 3 -32.67 -25.52 -24.33
CA THR A 3 -31.82 -24.36 -24.04
C THR A 3 -30.80 -24.74 -22.99
N GLN A 4 -29.53 -24.80 -23.39
CA GLN A 4 -28.41 -25.04 -22.50
C GLN A 4 -28.23 -23.81 -21.59
N ASN A 5 -28.67 -23.93 -20.33
CA ASN A 5 -28.38 -22.95 -19.29
C ASN A 5 -26.86 -22.96 -19.03
N ARG A 6 -26.12 -22.06 -19.69
CA ARG A 6 -24.73 -21.81 -19.33
C ARG A 6 -24.71 -21.09 -17.99
N HIS A 7 -24.36 -21.81 -16.93
CA HIS A 7 -23.88 -21.19 -15.70
C HIS A 7 -22.60 -20.43 -16.04
N VAL A 8 -22.72 -19.11 -16.22
CA VAL A 8 -21.56 -18.22 -16.28
C VAL A 8 -20.91 -18.29 -14.91
N ALA A 9 -19.77 -18.98 -14.81
CA ALA A 9 -18.96 -18.92 -13.61
C ALA A 9 -18.61 -17.43 -13.36
N PRO A 10 -18.71 -16.92 -12.12
CA PRO A 10 -18.31 -15.55 -11.85
C PRO A 10 -16.88 -15.33 -12.35
N ASP A 11 -16.62 -14.18 -12.96
CA ASP A 11 -15.31 -13.82 -13.53
C ASP A 11 -14.25 -13.69 -12.42
N SER A 12 -13.73 -14.82 -11.94
CA SER A 12 -12.68 -14.92 -10.91
C SER A 12 -11.42 -14.13 -11.29
N ALA A 13 -11.18 -13.97 -12.59
CA ALA A 13 -10.06 -13.20 -13.14
C ALA A 13 -10.10 -11.71 -12.73
N SER A 14 -11.29 -11.14 -12.54
CA SER A 14 -11.47 -9.75 -12.10
C SER A 14 -11.37 -9.60 -10.57
N ALA A 15 -11.67 -10.67 -9.82
CA ALA A 15 -11.68 -10.67 -8.35
C ALA A 15 -10.25 -10.71 -7.75
N ALA A 16 -9.33 -11.43 -8.39
CA ALA A 16 -7.96 -11.59 -7.91
C ALA A 16 -7.18 -10.27 -7.75
N PRO A 17 -7.08 -9.39 -8.77
CA PRO A 17 -6.35 -8.12 -8.63
C PRO A 17 -6.99 -7.17 -7.61
N VAL A 18 -8.33 -7.19 -7.48
CA VAL A 18 -9.04 -6.40 -6.47
C VAL A 18 -8.70 -6.89 -5.06
N LEU A 19 -8.74 -8.21 -4.84
CA LEU A 19 -8.40 -8.80 -3.54
C LEU A 19 -6.94 -8.53 -3.18
N ALA A 20 -6.01 -8.71 -4.13
CA ALA A 20 -4.60 -8.43 -3.93
C ALA A 20 -4.38 -6.97 -3.51
N LEU A 21 -4.97 -6.01 -4.22
CA LEU A 21 -4.87 -4.59 -3.88
C LEU A 21 -5.41 -4.29 -2.48
N ARG A 22 -6.57 -4.84 -2.11
CA ARG A 22 -7.17 -4.64 -0.78
C ARG A 22 -6.27 -5.15 0.34
N VAL A 23 -5.81 -6.38 0.22
CA VAL A 23 -4.96 -7.02 1.23
C VAL A 23 -3.65 -6.24 1.39
N LEU A 24 -3.00 -5.90 0.28
CA LEU A 24 -1.72 -5.18 0.30
C LEU A 24 -1.86 -3.73 0.78
N ALA A 25 -2.95 -3.04 0.44
CA ALA A 25 -3.23 -1.70 0.95
C ALA A 25 -3.46 -1.71 2.46
N VAL A 26 -4.23 -2.66 2.99
CA VAL A 26 -4.42 -2.83 4.44
C VAL A 26 -3.11 -3.21 5.13
N ALA A 27 -2.33 -4.11 4.53
CA ALA A 27 -1.01 -4.47 5.04
C ALA A 27 -0.07 -3.26 5.07
N SER A 28 -0.10 -2.38 4.05
CA SER A 28 0.68 -1.13 4.05
C SER A 28 0.32 -0.26 5.25
N VAL A 29 -0.98 -0.08 5.53
CA VAL A 29 -1.45 0.68 6.70
C VAL A 29 -0.99 0.04 8.01
N ALA A 30 -1.07 -1.29 8.13
CA ALA A 30 -0.63 -2.01 9.32
C ALA A 30 0.89 -1.84 9.57
N VAL A 31 1.71 -1.91 8.51
CA VAL A 31 3.16 -1.69 8.61
C VAL A 31 3.47 -0.24 8.94
N ILE A 32 2.75 0.74 8.39
CA ILE A 32 2.91 2.15 8.77
C ILE A 32 2.59 2.36 10.26
N THR A 33 1.52 1.76 10.78
CA THR A 33 1.20 1.79 12.22
C THR A 33 2.34 1.20 13.06
N TRP A 34 2.92 0.08 12.62
CA TRP A 34 4.11 -0.49 13.25
C TRP A 34 5.31 0.47 13.24
N GLN A 35 5.52 1.20 12.14
CA GLN A 35 6.58 2.22 12.06
C GLN A 35 6.37 3.33 13.10
N PHE A 36 5.13 3.79 13.34
CA PHE A 36 4.84 4.77 14.38
C PHE A 36 5.13 4.25 15.80
N VAL A 37 4.72 3.02 16.10
CA VAL A 37 4.98 2.39 17.40
C VAL A 37 6.49 2.26 17.65
N THR A 38 7.24 1.75 16.67
CA THR A 38 8.68 1.59 16.81
C THR A 38 9.41 2.93 16.83
N ALA A 39 8.97 3.93 16.06
CA ALA A 39 9.52 5.29 16.11
C ALA A 39 9.33 5.93 17.47
N ALA A 40 8.13 5.80 18.08
CA ALA A 40 7.89 6.27 19.45
C ALA A 40 8.86 5.62 20.45
N GLY A 41 9.13 4.31 20.29
CA GLY A 41 10.10 3.58 21.10
C GLY A 41 11.53 4.12 20.98
N LEU A 42 11.94 4.66 19.82
CA LEU A 42 13.29 5.26 19.67
C LEU A 42 13.49 6.47 20.57
N PHE A 43 12.44 7.27 20.81
CA PHE A 43 12.50 8.42 21.72
C PHE A 43 12.56 8.01 23.20
N THR A 44 12.27 6.75 23.51
CA THR A 44 12.33 6.19 24.87
C THR A 44 13.49 5.21 25.06
N GLY A 45 14.49 5.24 24.16
CA GLY A 45 15.70 4.39 24.26
C GLY A 45 15.59 3.00 23.63
N GLY A 46 14.56 2.75 22.82
CA GLY A 46 14.38 1.49 22.09
C GLY A 46 15.41 1.28 20.97
N ALA A 47 15.54 0.02 20.52
CA ALA A 47 16.48 -0.34 19.46
C ALA A 47 16.03 0.14 18.07
N VAL A 48 16.98 0.53 17.23
CA VAL A 48 16.74 0.95 15.83
C VAL A 48 16.32 -0.22 14.93
N GLY A 49 16.73 -1.45 15.27
CA GLY A 49 16.52 -2.66 14.47
C GLY A 49 15.07 -2.90 14.03
N PRO A 50 14.08 -2.93 14.96
CA PRO A 50 12.67 -3.12 14.61
C PRO A 50 12.11 -2.08 13.64
N HIS A 51 12.50 -0.80 13.79
CA HIS A 51 12.06 0.27 12.90
C HIS A 51 12.70 0.15 11.51
N ALA A 52 13.99 -0.19 11.45
CA ALA A 52 14.69 -0.44 10.20
C ALA A 52 14.13 -1.66 9.45
N ALA A 53 13.84 -2.76 10.17
CA ALA A 53 13.22 -3.95 9.61
C ALA A 53 11.82 -3.65 9.06
N GLY A 54 10.99 -2.93 9.82
CA GLY A 54 9.67 -2.52 9.36
C GLY A 54 9.72 -1.59 8.14
N SER A 55 10.76 -0.78 7.99
CA SER A 55 11.00 0.01 6.78
C SER A 55 11.22 -0.89 5.56
N ILE A 56 12.02 -1.95 5.65
CA ILE A 56 12.22 -2.92 4.55
C ILE A 56 10.88 -3.57 4.17
N VAL A 57 10.12 -4.03 5.16
CA VAL A 57 8.79 -4.62 4.93
C VAL A 57 7.86 -3.62 4.24
N LEU A 58 7.91 -2.34 4.64
CA LEU A 58 7.12 -1.28 4.04
C LEU A 58 7.45 -1.08 2.55
N HIS A 59 8.73 -1.10 2.17
CA HIS A 59 9.14 -1.03 0.76
C HIS A 59 8.53 -2.18 -0.05
N ILE A 60 8.62 -3.39 0.46
CA ILE A 60 8.10 -4.59 -0.23
C ILE A 60 6.59 -4.49 -0.39
N VAL A 61 5.86 -4.25 0.71
CA VAL A 61 4.39 -4.25 0.70
C VAL A 61 3.82 -3.11 -0.14
N THR A 62 4.41 -1.91 -0.09
CA THR A 62 3.97 -0.79 -0.93
C THR A 62 4.34 -0.99 -2.40
N GLY A 63 5.48 -1.60 -2.71
CA GLY A 63 5.86 -2.00 -4.06
C GLY A 63 4.89 -3.03 -4.65
N LEU A 64 4.53 -4.05 -3.87
CA LEU A 64 3.49 -5.01 -4.24
C LEU A 64 2.12 -4.35 -4.40
N THR A 65 1.77 -3.37 -3.55
CA THR A 65 0.53 -2.58 -3.69
C THR A 65 0.50 -1.83 -5.01
N ALA A 66 1.60 -1.17 -5.39
CA ALA A 66 1.72 -0.51 -6.69
C ALA A 66 1.59 -1.50 -7.85
N GLY A 67 2.24 -2.67 -7.76
CA GLY A 67 2.09 -3.76 -8.72
C GLY A 67 0.65 -4.25 -8.86
N ALA A 68 -0.06 -4.46 -7.75
CA ALA A 68 -1.47 -4.85 -7.74
C ALA A 68 -2.38 -3.78 -8.35
N ALA A 69 -2.13 -2.50 -8.06
CA ALA A 69 -2.89 -1.39 -8.65
C ALA A 69 -2.66 -1.26 -10.16
N ILE A 70 -1.44 -1.51 -10.64
CA ILE A 70 -1.13 -1.56 -12.08
C ILE A 70 -1.79 -2.78 -12.73
N TRP A 71 -1.70 -3.95 -12.09
CA TRP A 71 -2.31 -5.19 -12.57
C TRP A 71 -3.84 -5.07 -12.69
N LEU A 72 -4.48 -4.47 -11.69
CA LEU A 72 -5.90 -4.17 -11.75
C LEU A 72 -6.25 -3.29 -12.95
N ARG A 73 -5.49 -2.21 -13.16
CA ARG A 73 -5.69 -1.29 -14.29
C ARG A 73 -5.53 -2.00 -15.63
N THR A 74 -4.53 -2.86 -15.79
CA THR A 74 -4.27 -3.56 -17.06
C THR A 74 -5.31 -4.64 -17.36
N ARG A 75 -5.95 -5.22 -16.33
CA ARG A 75 -6.94 -6.29 -16.51
C ARG A 75 -8.38 -5.78 -16.59
N ASN A 76 -8.74 -4.80 -15.76
CA ASN A 76 -10.13 -4.35 -15.60
C ASN A 76 -10.38 -2.96 -16.19
N GLY A 77 -9.34 -2.24 -16.61
CA GLY A 77 -9.45 -0.85 -17.04
C GLY A 77 -9.73 0.10 -15.86
N GLY A 78 -10.41 1.21 -16.14
CA GLY A 78 -10.79 2.20 -15.14
C GLY A 78 -9.78 3.34 -14.94
N PRO A 79 -9.91 4.11 -13.85
CA PRO A 79 -9.08 5.30 -13.63
C PRO A 79 -7.59 4.92 -13.49
N TRP A 80 -6.72 5.70 -14.12
CA TRP A 80 -5.27 5.48 -14.06
C TRP A 80 -4.62 5.99 -12.77
N TRP A 81 -5.27 6.97 -12.11
CA TRP A 81 -4.71 7.66 -10.97
C TRP A 81 -4.41 6.76 -9.74
N PRO A 82 -5.17 5.67 -9.42
CA PRO A 82 -4.85 4.85 -8.25
C PRO A 82 -3.50 4.13 -8.39
N SER A 83 -3.15 3.69 -9.60
CA SER A 83 -1.83 3.12 -9.89
C SER A 83 -0.74 4.16 -9.65
N VAL A 84 -0.95 5.41 -10.08
CA VAL A 84 0.01 6.50 -9.86
C VAL A 84 0.15 6.85 -8.38
N VAL A 85 -0.95 6.95 -7.63
CA VAL A 85 -0.89 7.19 -6.17
C VAL A 85 -0.14 6.06 -5.48
N ALA A 86 -0.40 4.80 -5.82
CA ALA A 86 0.31 3.66 -5.25
C ALA A 86 1.81 3.67 -5.58
N THR A 87 2.18 4.02 -6.82
CA THR A 87 3.58 4.19 -7.20
C THR A 87 4.24 5.34 -6.46
N VAL A 88 3.57 6.49 -6.31
CA VAL A 88 4.11 7.62 -5.54
C VAL A 88 4.32 7.24 -4.07
N VAL A 89 3.37 6.54 -3.45
CA VAL A 89 3.52 6.02 -2.08
C VAL A 89 4.73 5.10 -1.99
N PHE A 90 4.91 4.16 -2.94
CA PHE A 90 6.08 3.30 -2.99
C PHE A 90 7.40 4.07 -3.14
N VAL A 91 7.48 5.04 -4.06
CA VAL A 91 8.70 5.86 -4.24
C VAL A 91 9.01 6.66 -2.97
N LEU A 92 8.00 7.19 -2.29
CA LEU A 92 8.17 7.93 -1.05
C LEU A 92 8.79 7.08 0.07
N THR A 93 8.63 5.75 0.08
CA THR A 93 9.28 4.91 1.12
C THR A 93 10.81 4.96 1.01
N PHE A 94 11.36 5.09 -0.21
CA PHE A 94 12.81 5.24 -0.41
C PHE A 94 13.30 6.61 0.04
N VAL A 95 12.51 7.67 -0.24
CA VAL A 95 12.80 9.02 0.25
C VAL A 95 12.83 9.03 1.78
N GLN A 96 11.87 8.33 2.42
CA GLN A 96 11.87 8.17 3.87
C GLN A 96 13.08 7.39 4.38
N GLY A 97 13.51 6.35 3.67
CA GLY A 97 14.72 5.59 3.99
C GLY A 97 15.98 6.45 3.93
N TYR A 98 16.08 7.36 2.96
CA TYR A 98 17.22 8.29 2.83
C TYR A 98 17.26 9.34 3.94
N PHE A 99 16.12 9.92 4.30
CA PHE A 99 16.01 10.97 5.32
C PHE A 99 15.68 10.47 6.74
N GLY A 100 15.71 9.16 6.99
CA GLY A 100 15.30 8.53 8.26
C GLY A 100 16.24 8.76 9.47
N THR A 101 17.09 9.78 9.42
CA THR A 101 18.01 10.16 10.51
C THR A 101 17.46 11.36 11.29
N ILE A 102 17.97 11.61 12.51
CA ILE A 102 17.50 12.73 13.34
C ILE A 102 17.54 14.09 12.61
N PRO A 103 18.62 14.48 11.91
CA PRO A 103 18.63 15.73 11.15
C PRO A 103 17.61 15.75 9.99
N GLY A 104 17.25 14.58 9.46
CA GLY A 104 16.29 14.43 8.37
C GLY A 104 14.82 14.43 8.81
N LEU A 105 14.51 14.54 10.11
CA LEU A 105 13.14 14.48 10.62
C LEU A 105 12.21 15.54 10.02
N ILE A 106 12.74 16.69 9.61
CA ILE A 106 11.96 17.73 8.92
C ILE A 106 11.38 17.26 7.59
N VAL A 107 12.01 16.28 6.93
CA VAL A 107 11.51 15.61 5.72
C VAL A 107 10.77 14.31 6.08
N HIS A 108 11.30 13.58 7.06
CA HIS A 108 10.76 12.29 7.48
C HIS A 108 9.31 12.43 8.00
N LEU A 109 9.03 13.35 8.93
CA LEU A 109 7.71 13.51 9.53
C LEU A 109 6.61 13.86 8.50
N PRO A 110 6.77 14.92 7.67
CA PRO A 110 5.75 15.24 6.67
C PRO A 110 5.58 14.12 5.63
N GLY A 111 6.68 13.47 5.22
CA GLY A 111 6.59 12.35 4.29
C GLY A 111 5.92 11.11 4.88
N ALA A 112 6.10 10.82 6.18
CA ALA A 112 5.36 9.78 6.88
C ALA A 112 3.85 10.08 6.94
N MET A 113 3.46 11.36 7.08
CA MET A 113 2.05 11.77 6.98
C MET A 113 1.50 11.56 5.57
N ALA A 114 2.28 11.92 4.54
CA ALA A 114 1.91 11.70 3.14
C ALA A 114 1.75 10.21 2.80
N LEU A 115 2.67 9.36 3.28
CA LEU A 115 2.57 7.90 3.16
C LEU A 115 1.30 7.39 3.83
N THR A 116 1.03 7.82 5.06
CA THR A 116 -0.18 7.43 5.81
C THR A 116 -1.43 7.80 5.04
N ALA A 117 -1.54 9.06 4.62
CA ALA A 117 -2.70 9.55 3.87
C ALA A 117 -2.89 8.78 2.56
N GLY A 118 -1.82 8.57 1.78
CA GLY A 118 -1.86 7.83 0.53
C GLY A 118 -2.26 6.36 0.70
N SER A 119 -1.67 5.67 1.68
CA SER A 119 -1.99 4.26 1.97
C SER A 119 -3.41 4.07 2.49
N VAL A 120 -3.85 4.91 3.43
CA VAL A 120 -5.23 4.88 3.95
C VAL A 120 -6.24 5.20 2.85
N TRP A 121 -5.95 6.21 2.02
CA TRP A 121 -6.78 6.55 0.88
C TRP A 121 -6.91 5.39 -0.11
N LEU A 122 -5.80 4.74 -0.49
CA LEU A 122 -5.81 3.59 -1.38
C LEU A 122 -6.62 2.43 -0.79
N ALA A 123 -6.44 2.14 0.50
CA ALA A 123 -7.23 1.13 1.20
C ALA A 123 -8.72 1.48 1.13
N ALA A 124 -9.13 2.67 1.58
CA ALA A 124 -10.53 3.11 1.55
C ALA A 124 -11.11 3.09 0.12
N TRP A 125 -10.38 3.61 -0.86
CA TRP A 125 -10.79 3.61 -2.26
C TRP A 125 -11.03 2.19 -2.78
N SER A 126 -10.16 1.23 -2.44
CA SER A 126 -10.28 -0.16 -2.89
C SER A 126 -11.53 -0.88 -2.36
N PHE A 127 -12.09 -0.45 -1.23
CA PHE A 127 -13.35 -0.98 -0.70
C PHE A 127 -14.57 -0.17 -1.18
N LEU A 128 -14.42 1.13 -1.37
CA LEU A 128 -15.54 2.01 -1.71
C LEU A 128 -15.84 2.09 -3.21
N ARG A 129 -14.84 1.92 -4.08
CA ARG A 129 -14.95 2.16 -5.53
C ARG A 129 -14.75 0.93 -6.41
N LEU A 130 -14.20 -0.15 -5.88
CA LEU A 130 -14.11 -1.44 -6.57
C LEU A 130 -15.22 -2.34 -6.00
N ARG A 131 -16.41 -2.31 -6.59
CA ARG A 131 -17.53 -3.20 -6.21
C ARG A 131 -17.75 -4.22 -7.30
#